data_AF-A0A066Z097-F1
#
_entry.id   AF-A0A066Z097-F1
#
_cell.length_a   1.000
_cell.length_b   1.000
_cell.length_c   1.000
_cell.angle_alpha   90.00
_cell.angle_beta   90.00
_cell.angle_gamma   90.00
#
_symmetry.space_group_name_H-M   'P 1'
#
loop_
_entity.id
_entity.type
_entity.pdbx_description
1 polymer ?
#
loop_
_entity_poly.entity_id
_entity_poly.type
_entity_poly.pdbx_seq_one_letter_code
_entity_poly.pdbx_strand_id
1 'polypeptide(L)'
;MACQWKFGYQDADGVEVWNGPWTYDDESAVDTWDAGLAAALREGRDWLPALGNSDAHSAPQVVGAPHNVVLADDLSRTAILAGLRAGRTWLAESASVQLEFTATGHGRRAGIGERLTVPADAPVDVTLTVAGVPNGTVRLITDEGQLHQESLPADGSGTVVWRTTASLAAYVRAEVRHPRPDGTPGKGNAMGPDLPWGPMAALTNPIVLHAS
;
A
#
# COMPACT_ATOMS: atom_id res chain seq x y z
N MET A 1 3.57 -21.35 -12.97
CA MET A 1 4.89 -21.47 -12.32
C MET A 1 5.60 -20.16 -12.51
N ALA A 2 5.55 -19.27 -11.51
CA ALA A 2 6.50 -18.17 -11.41
C ALA A 2 7.77 -18.71 -10.75
N CYS A 3 8.94 -18.32 -11.25
CA CYS A 3 10.21 -18.66 -10.62
C CYS A 3 10.35 -17.82 -9.35
N GLN A 4 10.59 -18.47 -8.21
CA GLN A 4 10.94 -17.77 -6.97
C GLN A 4 12.23 -16.96 -7.19
N TRP A 5 12.19 -15.67 -6.88
CA TRP A 5 13.34 -14.77 -6.99
C TRP A 5 14.46 -15.19 -6.03
N LYS A 6 15.71 -15.26 -6.52
CA LYS A 6 16.86 -15.82 -5.76
C LYS A 6 18.12 -14.94 -5.74
N PHE A 7 18.07 -13.76 -6.34
CA PHE A 7 19.27 -12.95 -6.61
C PHE A 7 19.46 -11.77 -5.65
N GLY A 8 18.62 -11.68 -4.60
CA GLY A 8 18.59 -10.54 -3.69
C GLY A 8 18.01 -9.29 -4.36
N TYR A 9 17.78 -8.23 -3.58
CA TYR A 9 17.14 -7.01 -4.07
C TYR A 9 18.07 -5.78 -4.10
N GLN A 10 19.37 -5.98 -3.87
CA GLN A 10 20.36 -4.91 -3.68
C GLN A 10 20.52 -3.97 -4.90
N ASP A 11 20.23 -4.45 -6.10
CA ASP A 11 20.37 -3.68 -7.35
C ASP A 11 19.00 -3.30 -7.97
N ALA A 12 17.90 -3.52 -7.23
CA ALA A 12 16.56 -3.22 -7.70
C ALA A 12 16.16 -1.77 -7.39
N ASP A 13 15.34 -1.18 -8.27
CA ASP A 13 14.72 0.15 -8.07
C ASP A 13 13.29 0.04 -7.46
N GLY A 14 12.76 -1.18 -7.32
CA GLY A 14 11.41 -1.48 -6.86
C GLY A 14 11.11 -2.98 -6.92
N VAL A 15 10.00 -3.40 -6.32
CA VAL A 15 9.56 -4.80 -6.27
C VAL A 15 8.14 -4.89 -6.81
N GLU A 16 7.91 -5.75 -7.79
CA GLU A 16 6.55 -6.09 -8.20
C GLU A 16 5.92 -7.01 -7.15
N VAL A 17 4.86 -6.52 -6.51
CA VAL A 17 4.11 -7.25 -5.48
C VAL A 17 2.69 -7.62 -5.93
N TRP A 18 2.30 -7.16 -7.12
CA TRP A 18 1.00 -7.45 -7.71
C TRP A 18 1.12 -7.64 -9.22
N ASN A 19 0.92 -8.87 -9.69
CA ASN A 19 1.04 -9.25 -11.09
C ASN A 19 -0.28 -9.81 -11.65
N GLY A 20 -1.00 -8.99 -12.44
CA GLY A 20 -2.28 -9.39 -13.03
C GLY A 20 -3.42 -9.58 -12.00
N PRO A 21 -4.36 -10.51 -12.21
CA PRO A 21 -5.43 -10.79 -11.25
C PRO A 21 -4.89 -11.19 -9.88
N TRP A 22 -5.49 -10.69 -8.79
CA TRP A 22 -5.00 -10.94 -7.44
C TRP A 22 -5.05 -12.42 -7.06
N THR A 23 -3.92 -12.95 -6.59
CA THR A 23 -3.75 -14.34 -6.17
C THR A 23 -3.08 -14.46 -4.80
N TYR A 24 -2.93 -15.70 -4.33
CA TYR A 24 -2.15 -16.01 -3.12
C TYR A 24 -0.67 -15.61 -3.26
N ASP A 25 -0.11 -15.71 -4.47
CA ASP A 25 1.30 -15.35 -4.70
C ASP A 25 1.52 -13.85 -4.47
N ASP A 26 0.54 -13.01 -4.84
CA ASP A 26 0.58 -11.56 -4.59
C ASP A 26 0.46 -11.22 -3.10
N GLU A 27 -0.39 -11.92 -2.34
CA GLU A 27 -0.43 -11.78 -0.87
C GLU A 27 0.92 -12.09 -0.24
N SER A 28 1.54 -13.21 -0.64
CA SER A 28 2.86 -13.58 -0.15
C SER A 28 3.96 -12.60 -0.58
N ALA A 29 3.85 -12.01 -1.76
CA ALA A 29 4.77 -10.98 -2.25
C ALA A 29 4.66 -9.68 -1.44
N VAL A 30 3.44 -9.24 -1.11
CA VAL A 30 3.21 -8.08 -0.23
C VAL A 30 3.76 -8.32 1.16
N ASP A 31 3.52 -9.48 1.77
CA ASP A 31 4.06 -9.81 3.10
C ASP A 31 5.60 -9.81 3.11
N THR A 32 6.21 -10.36 2.07
CA THR A 32 7.68 -10.38 1.92
C THR A 32 8.24 -8.97 1.74
N TRP A 33 7.57 -8.15 0.92
CA TRP A 33 7.96 -6.77 0.67
C TRP A 33 7.83 -5.92 1.94
N ASP A 34 6.73 -6.04 2.68
CA ASP A 34 6.47 -5.30 3.92
C ASP A 34 7.50 -5.64 5.02
N ALA A 35 7.86 -6.92 5.15
CA ALA A 35 8.94 -7.35 6.04
C ALA A 35 10.31 -6.72 5.64
N GLY A 36 10.58 -6.64 4.33
CA GLY A 36 11.78 -5.99 3.79
C GLY A 36 11.80 -4.48 4.03
N LEU A 37 10.64 -3.82 3.86
CA LEU A 37 10.43 -2.41 4.18
C LEU A 37 10.74 -2.13 5.66
N ALA A 38 10.15 -2.89 6.58
CA ALA A 38 10.37 -2.73 8.01
C ALA A 38 11.85 -2.96 8.39
N ALA A 39 12.50 -3.97 7.80
CA ALA A 39 13.93 -4.21 8.01
C ALA A 39 14.80 -3.04 7.51
N ALA A 40 14.56 -2.56 6.29
CA ALA A 40 15.30 -1.44 5.71
C ALA A 40 15.20 -0.18 6.58
N LEU A 41 13.99 0.20 6.99
CA LEU A 41 13.78 1.38 7.82
C LEU A 41 14.43 1.25 9.21
N ARG A 42 14.36 0.08 9.85
CA ARG A 42 15.06 -0.17 11.14
C ARG A 42 16.58 -0.07 11.02
N GLU A 43 17.14 -0.46 9.88
CA GLU A 43 18.58 -0.35 9.59
C GLU A 43 18.99 1.04 9.10
N GLY A 44 18.05 1.99 8.97
CA GLY A 44 18.32 3.33 8.43
C GLY A 44 18.66 3.32 6.93
N ARG A 45 18.29 2.27 6.20
CA ARG A 45 18.44 2.16 4.75
C ARG A 45 17.19 2.65 4.03
N ASP A 46 17.35 3.03 2.77
CA ASP A 46 16.19 3.22 1.90
C ASP A 46 15.49 1.87 1.63
N TRP A 47 14.19 1.95 1.38
CA TRP A 47 13.36 0.80 1.04
C TRP A 47 13.11 0.74 -0.45
N LEU A 48 12.65 -0.42 -0.93
CA LEU A 48 12.26 -0.59 -2.32
C LEU A 48 10.76 -0.34 -2.48
N PRO A 49 10.33 0.55 -3.39
CA PRO A 49 8.93 0.77 -3.68
C PRO A 49 8.21 -0.50 -4.15
N ALA A 50 6.99 -0.72 -3.66
CA ALA A 50 6.06 -1.70 -4.23
C ALA A 50 5.51 -1.20 -5.56
N LEU A 51 5.40 -2.10 -6.54
CA LEU A 51 4.87 -1.88 -7.88
C LEU A 51 3.87 -2.97 -8.25
N GLY A 52 2.93 -2.65 -9.14
CA GLY A 52 2.00 -3.61 -9.70
C GLY A 52 1.79 -3.42 -11.19
N ASN A 53 1.78 -4.51 -11.96
CA ASN A 53 1.59 -4.48 -13.41
C ASN A 53 0.68 -5.61 -13.88
N SER A 54 0.01 -5.39 -15.01
CA SER A 54 -1.00 -6.32 -15.55
C SER A 54 -0.46 -7.61 -16.14
N ASP A 55 0.79 -7.59 -16.61
CA ASP A 55 1.42 -8.68 -17.37
C ASP A 55 0.52 -9.31 -18.46
N ALA A 56 -0.16 -8.44 -19.21
CA ALA A 56 -1.12 -8.85 -20.23
C ALA A 56 -0.38 -9.34 -21.49
N HIS A 57 -0.60 -10.61 -21.84
CA HIS A 57 -0.03 -11.31 -22.98
C HIS A 57 -1.05 -11.48 -24.13
N SER A 58 -2.33 -11.68 -23.80
CA SER A 58 -3.40 -11.82 -24.79
C SER A 58 -4.79 -11.58 -24.19
N ALA A 59 -5.79 -11.37 -25.04
CA ALA A 59 -7.18 -11.43 -24.59
C ALA A 59 -7.46 -12.74 -23.83
N PRO A 60 -8.21 -12.72 -22.71
CA PRO A 60 -8.96 -11.59 -22.15
C PRO A 60 -8.20 -10.71 -21.13
N GLN A 61 -6.87 -10.83 -21.00
CA GLN A 61 -6.10 -10.03 -20.04
C GLN A 61 -6.15 -8.53 -20.39
N VAL A 62 -6.33 -7.69 -19.38
CA VAL A 62 -6.50 -6.24 -19.54
C VAL A 62 -5.18 -5.53 -19.25
N VAL A 63 -4.69 -4.76 -20.21
CA VAL A 63 -3.51 -3.90 -20.01
C VAL A 63 -3.84 -2.83 -18.95
N GLY A 64 -2.99 -2.75 -17.91
CA GLY A 64 -3.15 -1.78 -16.81
C GLY A 64 -4.06 -2.24 -15.65
N ALA A 65 -4.39 -3.53 -15.57
CA ALA A 65 -5.04 -4.15 -14.42
C ALA A 65 -4.11 -5.20 -13.75
N PRO A 66 -3.36 -4.83 -12.68
CA PRO A 66 -3.29 -3.52 -12.04
C PRO A 66 -2.37 -2.52 -12.77
N HIS A 67 -2.35 -1.29 -12.27
CA HIS A 67 -1.38 -0.24 -12.65
C HIS A 67 -0.89 0.55 -11.43
N ASN A 68 0.16 1.34 -11.66
CA ASN A 68 0.71 2.27 -10.67
C ASN A 68 0.18 3.68 -10.92
N VAL A 69 -0.36 4.31 -9.88
CA VAL A 69 -0.68 5.74 -9.85
C VAL A 69 0.52 6.47 -9.25
N VAL A 70 1.11 7.37 -10.03
CA VAL A 70 2.40 8.01 -9.71
C VAL A 70 2.21 9.50 -9.49
N LEU A 71 2.64 10.01 -8.34
CA LEU A 71 2.81 11.44 -8.14
C LEU A 71 4.13 11.88 -8.75
N ALA A 72 4.05 12.53 -9.92
CA ALA A 72 5.18 13.03 -10.68
C ALA A 72 4.99 14.51 -11.03
N ASP A 73 6.08 15.24 -11.17
CA ASP A 73 6.06 16.67 -11.50
C ASP A 73 5.55 16.95 -12.93
N ASP A 74 5.65 15.96 -13.82
CA ASP A 74 5.16 16.00 -15.20
C ASP A 74 5.01 14.58 -15.77
N LEU A 75 4.41 14.44 -16.95
CA LEU A 75 4.21 13.17 -17.67
C LEU A 75 5.46 12.68 -18.42
N SER A 76 6.62 13.31 -18.22
CA SER A 76 7.87 12.84 -18.81
C SER A 76 8.34 11.53 -18.18
N ARG A 77 9.01 10.68 -18.97
CA ARG A 77 9.64 9.45 -18.48
C ARG A 77 10.52 9.70 -17.25
N THR A 78 11.31 10.76 -17.26
CA THR A 78 12.23 11.09 -16.16
C THR A 78 11.47 11.42 -14.88
N ALA A 79 10.41 12.23 -14.97
CA ALA A 79 9.59 12.60 -13.81
C ALA A 79 8.83 11.39 -13.24
N ILE A 80 8.26 10.55 -14.12
CA ILE A 80 7.56 9.32 -13.70
C ILE A 80 8.53 8.35 -13.00
N LEU A 81 9.72 8.13 -13.57
CA LEU A 81 10.72 7.25 -12.95
C LEU A 81 11.25 7.82 -11.62
N ALA A 82 11.35 9.14 -11.48
CA ALA A 82 11.72 9.76 -10.22
C ALA A 82 10.64 9.54 -9.14
N GLY A 83 9.35 9.70 -9.49
CA GLY A 83 8.23 9.42 -8.60
C GLY A 83 8.19 7.94 -8.17
N LEU A 84 8.39 7.02 -9.11
CA LEU A 84 8.49 5.58 -8.84
C LEU A 84 9.62 5.26 -7.85
N ARG A 85 10.85 5.71 -8.12
CA ARG A 85 12.01 5.46 -7.25
C ARG A 85 11.86 6.07 -5.86
N ALA A 86 11.20 7.22 -5.75
CA ALA A 86 10.91 7.87 -4.49
C ALA A 86 9.75 7.19 -3.72
N GLY A 87 9.14 6.14 -4.27
CA GLY A 87 7.98 5.47 -3.66
C GLY A 87 6.73 6.33 -3.61
N ARG A 88 6.64 7.40 -4.42
CA ARG A 88 5.48 8.30 -4.48
C ARG A 88 4.36 7.71 -5.32
N THR A 89 4.01 6.46 -5.03
CA THR A 89 3.13 5.64 -5.86
C THR A 89 2.23 4.73 -5.05
N TRP A 90 1.07 4.44 -5.60
CA TRP A 90 0.18 3.40 -5.10
C TRP A 90 -0.34 2.56 -6.27
N LEU A 91 -0.78 1.36 -5.97
CA LEU A 91 -1.22 0.35 -6.92
C LEU A 91 -2.75 0.30 -6.91
N ALA A 92 -3.36 0.22 -8.08
CA ALA A 92 -4.82 0.13 -8.24
C ALA A 92 -5.17 -1.04 -9.15
N GLU A 93 -6.22 -1.80 -8.81
CA GLU A 93 -6.74 -2.84 -9.71
C GLU A 93 -7.28 -2.26 -11.03
N SER A 94 -7.77 -1.01 -10.99
CA SER A 94 -8.44 -0.35 -12.11
C SER A 94 -8.52 1.17 -11.91
N ALA A 95 -8.79 1.90 -12.99
CA ALA A 95 -8.89 3.37 -12.97
C ALA A 95 -10.13 3.91 -12.22
N SER A 96 -11.10 3.05 -11.88
CA SER A 96 -12.27 3.47 -11.08
C SER A 96 -11.95 3.60 -9.59
N VAL A 97 -10.88 2.97 -9.12
CA VAL A 97 -10.41 3.13 -7.74
C VAL A 97 -9.63 4.43 -7.66
N GLN A 98 -9.97 5.27 -6.67
CA GLN A 98 -9.28 6.53 -6.40
C GLN A 98 -8.96 6.58 -4.91
N LEU A 99 -7.77 7.07 -4.55
CA LEU A 99 -7.44 7.33 -3.16
C LEU A 99 -6.54 8.56 -2.98
N GLU A 100 -6.65 9.16 -1.79
CA GLU A 100 -5.70 10.11 -1.23
C GLU A 100 -5.27 9.60 0.15
N PHE A 101 -3.96 9.55 0.41
CA PHE A 101 -3.41 9.07 1.67
C PHE A 101 -2.39 10.05 2.24
N THR A 102 -2.62 10.53 3.45
CA THR A 102 -1.78 11.54 4.09
C THR A 102 -1.63 11.35 5.58
N ALA A 103 -0.52 11.81 6.14
CA ALA A 103 -0.28 11.94 7.56
C ALA A 103 -0.08 13.41 7.92
N THR A 104 -0.78 13.89 8.94
CA THR A 104 -0.66 15.27 9.42
C THR A 104 -0.40 15.32 10.92
N GLY A 105 0.59 16.08 11.34
CA GLY A 105 0.95 16.22 12.75
C GLY A 105 1.92 17.37 12.96
N HIS A 106 1.82 18.05 14.10
CA HIS A 106 2.73 19.14 14.48
C HIS A 106 2.89 20.21 13.37
N GLY A 107 1.78 20.64 12.77
CA GLY A 107 1.77 21.66 11.71
C GLY A 107 2.38 21.23 10.36
N ARG A 108 2.66 19.93 10.18
CA ARG A 108 3.25 19.36 8.96
C ARG A 108 2.32 18.31 8.34
N ARG A 109 2.51 18.06 7.03
CA ARG A 109 1.80 17.06 6.23
C ARG A 109 2.80 16.28 5.39
N ALA A 110 2.58 14.99 5.24
CA ALA A 110 3.29 14.12 4.30
C ALA A 110 2.29 13.22 3.56
N GLY A 111 2.60 12.89 2.31
CA GLY A 111 1.89 11.92 1.49
C GLY A 111 2.68 10.64 1.24
N ILE A 112 2.17 9.81 0.35
CA ILE A 112 2.76 8.52 -0.05
C ILE A 112 4.22 8.70 -0.52
N GLY A 113 5.13 7.90 0.02
CA GLY A 113 6.57 7.95 -0.27
C GLY A 113 7.33 9.07 0.45
N GLU A 114 6.63 9.94 1.18
CA GLU A 114 7.24 11.03 1.93
C GLU A 114 7.49 10.66 3.40
N ARG A 115 8.25 11.52 4.09
CA ARG A 115 8.62 11.35 5.50
C ARG A 115 8.04 12.49 6.34
N LEU A 116 7.33 12.15 7.41
CA LEU A 116 6.82 13.09 8.41
C LEU A 116 7.66 12.99 9.70
N THR A 117 8.55 13.96 9.90
CA THR A 117 9.26 14.10 11.18
C THR A 117 8.37 14.83 12.18
N VAL A 118 8.23 14.34 13.43
CA VAL A 118 7.48 14.98 14.53
C VAL A 118 8.10 14.59 15.88
N PRO A 119 7.85 15.31 16.99
CA PRO A 119 8.20 14.80 18.31
C PRO A 119 7.60 13.41 18.54
N ALA A 120 8.33 12.52 19.23
CA ALA A 120 7.99 11.10 19.35
C ALA A 120 6.52 10.84 19.71
N ASP A 121 5.99 11.57 20.69
CA ASP A 121 4.63 11.41 21.21
C ASP A 121 3.65 12.47 20.70
N ALA A 122 4.04 13.26 19.69
CA ALA A 122 3.11 14.20 19.06
C ALA A 122 2.03 13.42 18.27
N PRO A 123 0.75 13.79 18.42
CA PRO A 123 -0.32 13.17 17.65
C PRO A 123 -0.12 13.35 16.13
N VAL A 124 -0.28 12.25 15.40
CA VAL A 124 -0.32 12.19 13.94
C VAL A 124 -1.66 11.62 13.51
N ASP A 125 -2.40 12.39 12.71
CA ASP A 125 -3.63 11.94 12.06
C ASP A 125 -3.28 11.38 10.69
N VAL A 126 -3.51 10.08 10.53
CA VAL A 126 -3.39 9.35 9.27
C VAL A 126 -4.77 9.29 8.63
N THR A 127 -4.89 9.86 7.44
CA THR A 127 -6.16 9.98 6.71
C THR A 127 -6.06 9.27 5.38
N LEU A 128 -6.98 8.35 5.12
CA LEU A 128 -7.19 7.72 3.82
C LEU A 128 -8.59 8.07 3.33
N THR A 129 -8.68 8.73 2.18
CA THR A 129 -9.94 8.92 1.44
C THR A 129 -9.95 7.97 0.25
N VAL A 130 -11.02 7.21 0.08
CA VAL A 130 -11.16 6.19 -0.97
C VAL A 130 -12.47 6.39 -1.71
N ALA A 131 -12.48 6.09 -3.01
CA ALA A 131 -13.68 5.92 -3.81
C ALA A 131 -13.55 4.71 -4.76
N GLY A 132 -14.68 4.13 -5.15
CA GLY A 132 -14.75 3.09 -6.18
C GLY A 132 -14.59 1.65 -5.68
N VAL A 133 -14.66 1.41 -4.37
CA VAL A 133 -14.58 0.05 -3.79
C VAL A 133 -15.80 -0.26 -2.92
N PRO A 134 -16.96 -0.62 -3.53
CA PRO A 134 -18.21 -0.91 -2.81
C PRO A 134 -18.04 -1.94 -1.69
N ASN A 135 -18.47 -1.59 -0.48
CA ASN A 135 -18.34 -2.45 0.71
C ASN A 135 -16.89 -2.85 1.03
N GLY A 136 -15.90 -2.11 0.51
CA GLY A 136 -14.49 -2.43 0.71
C GLY A 136 -14.07 -2.33 2.18
N THR A 137 -12.88 -2.85 2.47
CA THR A 137 -12.25 -2.78 3.79
C THR A 137 -10.94 -2.01 3.68
N VAL A 138 -10.83 -0.90 4.40
CA VAL A 138 -9.57 -0.19 4.61
C VAL A 138 -8.79 -0.87 5.73
N ARG A 139 -7.49 -1.04 5.50
CA ARG A 139 -6.53 -1.52 6.50
C ARG A 139 -5.36 -0.55 6.55
N LEU A 140 -4.95 -0.14 7.75
CA LEU A 140 -3.71 0.61 7.96
C LEU A 140 -2.70 -0.28 8.68
N ILE A 141 -1.52 -0.40 8.08
CA ILE A 141 -0.48 -1.35 8.45
C ILE A 141 0.81 -0.58 8.75
N THR A 142 1.50 -0.98 9.81
CA THR A 142 2.75 -0.40 10.29
C THR A 142 3.81 -1.49 10.44
N ASP A 143 4.99 -1.11 10.96
CA ASP A 143 6.06 -2.03 11.36
C ASP A 143 5.66 -3.02 12.47
N GLU A 144 4.55 -2.78 13.15
CA GLU A 144 3.94 -3.65 14.18
C GLU A 144 2.75 -4.47 13.63
N GLY A 145 2.50 -4.39 12.32
CA GLY A 145 1.38 -5.06 11.64
C GLY A 145 0.14 -4.17 11.49
N GLN A 146 -1.04 -4.80 11.38
CA GLN A 146 -2.30 -4.04 11.20
C GLN A 146 -2.75 -3.39 12.50
N LEU A 147 -2.85 -2.05 12.51
CA LEU A 147 -3.29 -1.28 13.69
C LEU A 147 -4.67 -0.63 13.53
N HIS A 148 -5.19 -0.49 12.30
CA HIS A 148 -6.54 0.01 12.07
C HIS A 148 -7.23 -0.75 10.93
N GLN A 149 -8.54 -0.93 11.08
CA GLN A 149 -9.40 -1.51 10.05
C GLN A 149 -10.78 -0.86 10.10
N GLU A 150 -11.31 -0.52 8.95
CA GLU A 150 -12.64 0.07 8.83
C GLU A 150 -13.30 -0.31 7.51
N SER A 151 -14.62 -0.55 7.53
CA SER A 151 -15.37 -0.88 6.31
C SER A 151 -15.90 0.38 5.64
N LEU A 152 -15.76 0.44 4.32
CA LEU A 152 -16.38 1.45 3.49
C LEU A 152 -17.89 1.21 3.36
N PRO A 153 -18.68 2.27 3.13
CA PRO A 153 -20.10 2.12 2.85
C PRO A 153 -20.37 1.35 1.55
N ALA A 154 -21.64 1.01 1.32
CA ALA A 154 -22.07 0.26 0.15
C ALA A 154 -21.80 0.98 -1.19
N ASP A 155 -21.70 2.31 -1.19
CA ASP A 155 -21.33 3.10 -2.37
C ASP A 155 -19.82 3.09 -2.66
N GLY A 156 -19.02 2.54 -1.74
CA GLY A 156 -17.57 2.37 -1.89
C GLY A 156 -16.76 3.64 -1.76
N SER A 157 -17.33 4.69 -1.15
CA SER A 157 -16.66 5.97 -0.94
C SER A 157 -16.63 6.34 0.54
N GLY A 158 -15.47 6.69 1.07
CA GLY A 158 -15.33 6.98 2.49
C GLY A 158 -14.00 7.62 2.85
N THR A 159 -13.94 8.20 4.04
CA THR A 159 -12.70 8.72 4.64
C THR A 159 -12.50 8.07 5.99
N VAL A 160 -11.34 7.43 6.14
CA VAL A 160 -10.89 6.77 7.37
C VAL A 160 -9.82 7.63 8.01
N VAL A 161 -9.97 7.91 9.29
CA VAL A 161 -8.99 8.66 10.09
C VAL A 161 -8.57 7.83 11.27
N TRP A 162 -7.26 7.61 11.39
CA TRP A 162 -6.64 6.91 12.50
C TRP A 162 -5.55 7.79 13.11
N ARG A 163 -5.50 7.85 14.45
CA ARG A 163 -4.51 8.65 15.18
C ARG A 163 -3.44 7.75 15.78
N THR A 164 -2.19 8.12 15.56
CA THR A 164 -0.98 7.46 16.08
C THR A 164 0.07 8.48 16.52
N THR A 165 1.29 8.02 16.80
CA THR A 165 2.49 8.83 17.07
C THR A 165 3.69 8.22 16.34
N ALA A 166 4.79 8.98 16.24
CA ALA A 166 6.04 8.45 15.67
C ALA A 166 6.75 7.44 16.60
N SER A 167 6.38 7.39 17.88
CA SER A 167 6.82 6.37 18.84
C SER A 167 6.10 5.02 18.70
N LEU A 168 4.93 4.98 18.04
CA LEU A 168 4.11 3.78 17.90
C LEU A 168 4.12 3.18 16.49
N ALA A 169 4.62 3.91 15.50
CA ALA A 169 4.71 3.44 14.12
C ALA A 169 5.88 4.12 13.42
N ALA A 170 6.77 3.35 12.81
CA ALA A 170 7.87 3.85 11.97
C ALA A 170 7.39 4.19 10.54
N TYR A 171 6.32 3.55 10.08
CA TYR A 171 5.64 3.88 8.84
C TYR A 171 4.17 3.50 8.92
N VAL A 172 3.38 4.03 7.98
CA VAL A 172 2.01 3.59 7.76
C VAL A 172 1.80 3.40 6.26
N ARG A 173 1.24 2.25 5.87
CA ARG A 173 0.74 1.99 4.52
C ARG A 173 -0.74 1.61 4.59
N ALA A 174 -1.44 1.88 3.50
CA ALA A 174 -2.85 1.55 3.38
C ALA A 174 -3.07 0.40 2.38
N GLU A 175 -4.03 -0.45 2.72
CA GLU A 175 -4.65 -1.38 1.79
C GLU A 175 -6.15 -1.12 1.74
N VAL A 176 -6.72 -1.28 0.55
CA VAL A 176 -8.16 -1.36 0.35
C VAL A 176 -8.46 -2.73 -0.24
N ARG A 177 -9.30 -3.51 0.43
CA ARG A 177 -9.67 -4.87 0.05
C ARG A 177 -11.13 -4.93 -0.37
N HIS A 178 -11.44 -5.75 -1.36
CA HIS A 178 -12.82 -6.17 -1.60
C HIS A 178 -13.33 -7.06 -0.45
N PRO A 179 -14.66 -7.20 -0.28
CA PRO A 179 -15.21 -8.22 0.59
C PRO A 179 -14.71 -9.62 0.21
N ARG A 180 -14.66 -10.51 1.20
CA ARG A 180 -14.50 -11.95 0.96
C ARG A 180 -15.70 -12.50 0.19
N PRO A 181 -15.60 -13.71 -0.41
CA PRO A 181 -16.72 -14.32 -1.13
C PRO A 181 -18.01 -14.50 -0.31
N ASP A 182 -17.88 -14.57 1.03
CA ASP A 182 -19.01 -14.64 1.97
C ASP A 182 -19.59 -13.25 2.35
N GLY A 183 -19.09 -12.18 1.72
CA GLY A 183 -19.48 -10.79 1.98
C GLY A 183 -18.83 -10.19 3.23
N THR A 184 -17.98 -10.92 3.95
CA THR A 184 -17.34 -10.40 5.17
C THR A 184 -16.13 -9.51 4.84
N PRO A 185 -15.80 -8.54 5.71
CA PRO A 185 -14.62 -7.67 5.55
C PRO A 185 -13.27 -8.39 5.58
N GLY A 186 -13.22 -9.66 6.00
CA GLY A 186 -11.99 -10.33 6.41
C GLY A 186 -11.48 -9.90 7.79
N LYS A 187 -10.57 -10.70 8.36
CA LYS A 187 -9.96 -10.47 9.68
C LYS A 187 -8.53 -11.00 9.71
N GLY A 188 -7.59 -10.20 10.19
CA GLY A 188 -6.16 -10.50 10.14
C GLY A 188 -5.68 -11.65 11.02
N ASN A 189 -6.51 -12.14 11.92
CA ASN A 189 -6.23 -13.27 12.81
C ASN A 189 -7.07 -14.53 12.46
N ALA A 190 -7.69 -14.56 11.28
CA ALA A 190 -8.43 -15.73 10.84
C ALA A 190 -7.46 -16.90 10.63
N MET A 191 -7.73 -18.03 11.28
CA MET A 191 -7.00 -19.28 11.08
C MET A 191 -7.84 -20.19 10.20
N GLY A 192 -7.37 -20.46 8.98
CA GLY A 192 -8.10 -21.29 8.01
C GLY A 192 -7.32 -21.46 6.70
N PRO A 193 -7.81 -22.34 5.80
CA PRO A 193 -7.18 -22.56 4.50
C PRO A 193 -7.42 -21.42 3.51
N ASP A 194 -8.43 -20.58 3.75
CA ASP A 194 -8.79 -19.46 2.90
C ASP A 194 -7.94 -18.23 3.21
N LEU A 195 -7.75 -17.36 2.21
CA LEU A 195 -7.18 -16.05 2.44
C LEU A 195 -8.00 -15.26 3.48
N PRO A 196 -7.34 -14.59 4.45
CA PRO A 196 -8.01 -13.85 5.50
C PRO A 196 -8.73 -12.59 4.99
N TRP A 197 -8.42 -12.16 3.76
CA TRP A 197 -8.93 -10.97 3.10
C TRP A 197 -9.52 -11.29 1.72
N GLY A 198 -10.39 -10.41 1.23
CA GLY A 198 -10.76 -10.43 -0.18
C GLY A 198 -9.64 -9.84 -1.06
N PRO A 199 -9.80 -9.91 -2.39
CA PRO A 199 -8.83 -9.39 -3.34
C PRO A 199 -8.42 -7.95 -3.06
N MET A 200 -7.16 -7.61 -3.34
CA MET A 200 -6.69 -6.23 -3.27
C MET A 200 -7.42 -5.36 -4.29
N ALA A 201 -7.92 -4.21 -3.86
CA ALA A 201 -8.41 -3.14 -4.73
C ALA A 201 -7.34 -2.03 -4.89
N ALA A 202 -6.64 -1.70 -3.80
CA ALA A 202 -5.52 -0.78 -3.81
C ALA A 202 -4.49 -1.02 -2.70
N LEU A 203 -3.21 -0.76 -2.98
CA LEU A 203 -2.08 -0.83 -2.03
C LEU A 203 -1.24 0.45 -2.14
N THR A 204 -0.90 1.11 -1.04
CA THR A 204 0.02 2.26 -1.06
C THR A 204 1.45 1.85 -0.73
N ASN A 205 2.44 2.55 -1.32
CA ASN A 205 3.73 2.69 -0.65
C ASN A 205 3.56 3.44 0.69
N PRO A 206 4.53 3.34 1.63
CA PRO A 206 4.34 3.89 2.98
C PRO A 206 4.45 5.42 3.02
N ILE A 207 3.85 6.01 4.05
CA ILE A 207 4.29 7.28 4.63
C ILE A 207 5.18 6.93 5.82
N VAL A 208 6.41 7.44 5.86
CA VAL A 208 7.35 7.17 6.96
C VAL A 208 7.13 8.20 8.08
N LEU A 209 7.08 7.74 9.32
CA LEU A 209 7.00 8.59 10.50
C LEU A 209 8.35 8.57 11.23
N HIS A 210 8.87 9.74 11.57
CA HIS A 210 10.19 9.86 12.19
C HIS A 210 10.10 10.70 13.46
N ALA A 211 10.59 10.16 14.59
CA ALA A 211 10.72 10.92 15.83
C ALA A 211 11.87 11.93 15.71
N SER A 212 11.63 13.21 16.00
CA SER A 212 12.66 14.28 16.06
C SER A 212 13.43 14.30 17.37
#